data_AF-Q978M7-F1
#
_entry.id   AF-Q978M7-F1
#
_cell.length_a   1.000
_cell.length_b   1.000
_cell.length_c   1.000
_cell.angle_alpha   90.00
_cell.angle_beta   90.00
_cell.angle_gamma   90.00
#
_symmetry.space_group_name_H-M   'P 1'
#
loop_
_entity.id
_entity.type
_entity.pdbx_description
1 polymer ?
#
loop_
_entity_poly.entity_id
_entity_poly.type
_entity_poly.pdbx_seq_one_letter_code
_entity_poly.pdbx_strand_id
1 'polypeptide(L)'
;MGALIMIFTADHFERKYVIFADTVVWFIGLFLFSIKIGTTIFIGSFLASMALGMYLQVAYTYTAENYPTRARSSGFALTDGIGHVGGALGALLLPVIVSAYSFSFGFKFIAITGLIAGILALFGPKSSKLTLEEISA
;
A
#
# COMPACT_ATOMS: atom_id res chain seq x y z
N MET A 1 9.38 5.79 -10.27
CA MET A 1 9.06 4.67 -11.19
C MET A 1 7.64 4.17 -10.98
N GLY A 2 7.27 3.70 -9.77
CA GLY A 2 5.89 3.26 -9.49
C GLY A 2 4.81 4.29 -9.86
N ALA A 3 5.05 5.56 -9.54
CA ALA A 3 4.16 6.67 -9.92
C ALA A 3 3.92 6.80 -11.44
N LEU A 4 4.92 6.46 -12.28
CA LEU A 4 4.76 6.48 -13.73
C LEU A 4 3.94 5.28 -14.22
N ILE A 5 4.09 4.12 -13.57
CA ILE A 5 3.32 2.91 -13.89
C ILE A 5 1.84 3.14 -13.58
N MET A 6 1.53 3.85 -12.49
CA MET A 6 0.14 4.21 -12.14
C MET A 6 -0.57 4.93 -13.29
N ILE A 7 0.10 5.85 -13.99
CA ILE A 7 -0.48 6.60 -15.11
C ILE A 7 -1.03 5.64 -16.18
N PHE A 8 -0.33 4.55 -16.47
CA PHE A 8 -0.76 3.57 -17.47
C PHE A 8 -1.82 2.59 -16.94
N THR A 9 -1.85 2.34 -15.63
CA THR A 9 -2.77 1.36 -15.03
C THR A 9 -4.09 1.99 -14.58
N ALA A 10 -4.12 3.30 -14.32
CA ALA A 10 -5.23 4.03 -13.70
C ALA A 10 -6.57 3.88 -14.45
N ASP A 11 -6.53 3.86 -15.78
CA ASP A 11 -7.73 3.86 -16.62
C ASP A 11 -8.20 2.44 -17.02
N HIS A 12 -7.36 1.43 -16.79
CA HIS A 12 -7.60 0.08 -17.31
C HIS A 12 -8.03 -0.95 -16.26
N PHE A 13 -7.70 -0.72 -14.98
CA PHE A 13 -7.95 -1.69 -13.91
C PHE A 13 -8.73 -1.09 -12.73
N GLU A 14 -9.49 -1.94 -12.04
CA GLU A 14 -10.11 -1.57 -10.76
C GLU A 14 -9.02 -1.31 -9.71
N ARG A 15 -9.17 -0.21 -8.97
CA ARG A 15 -8.15 0.26 -8.01
C ARG A 15 -7.79 -0.81 -6.98
N LYS A 16 -8.77 -1.56 -6.46
CA LYS A 16 -8.51 -2.61 -5.46
C LYS A 16 -7.65 -3.77 -5.97
N TYR A 17 -7.72 -4.11 -7.26
CA TYR A 17 -6.86 -5.14 -7.84
C TYR A 17 -5.43 -4.63 -8.02
N VAL A 18 -5.29 -3.36 -8.38
CA VAL A 18 -3.99 -2.70 -8.49
C VAL A 18 -3.33 -2.59 -7.11
N ILE A 19 -4.08 -2.16 -6.09
CA ILE A 19 -3.63 -2.14 -4.68
C ILE A 19 -3.13 -3.53 -4.26
N PHE A 20 -3.90 -4.58 -4.52
CA PHE A 20 -3.49 -5.94 -4.19
C PHE A 20 -2.21 -6.34 -4.93
N ALA A 21 -2.12 -6.11 -6.24
CA ALA A 21 -0.93 -6.39 -7.03
C ALA A 21 0.32 -5.66 -6.48
N ASP A 22 0.19 -4.39 -6.12
CA ASP A 22 1.28 -3.61 -5.52
C ASP A 22 1.74 -4.20 -4.19
N THR A 23 0.81 -4.62 -3.32
CA THR A 23 1.17 -5.27 -2.05
C THR A 23 1.86 -6.62 -2.24
N VAL A 24 1.55 -7.36 -3.32
CA VAL A 24 2.25 -8.59 -3.68
C VAL A 24 3.68 -8.28 -4.13
N VAL A 25 3.88 -7.29 -4.99
CA VAL A 25 5.23 -6.86 -5.43
C VAL A 25 6.05 -6.36 -4.24
N TRP A 26 5.41 -5.60 -3.35
CA TRP A 26 6.04 -5.11 -2.12
C TRP A 26 6.41 -6.26 -1.16
N PHE A 27 5.53 -7.26 -1.00
CA PHE A 27 5.82 -8.47 -0.24
C PHE A 27 7.05 -9.19 -0.78
N ILE A 28 7.10 -9.43 -2.10
CA ILE A 28 8.25 -10.08 -2.76
C ILE A 28 9.52 -9.24 -2.56
N GLY A 29 9.43 -7.92 -2.77
CA GLY A 29 10.55 -7.00 -2.60
C GLY A 29 11.13 -7.03 -1.19
N LEU A 30 10.27 -6.91 -0.17
CA LEU A 30 10.71 -6.96 1.22
C LEU A 30 11.17 -8.36 1.65
N PHE A 31 10.59 -9.43 1.12
CA PHE A 31 11.06 -10.78 1.39
C PHE A 31 12.47 -11.00 0.85
N LEU A 32 12.75 -10.56 -0.39
CA LEU A 32 14.09 -10.59 -0.98
C LEU A 32 15.09 -9.70 -0.24
N PHE A 33 14.65 -8.51 0.16
CA PHE A 33 15.44 -7.58 0.96
C PHE A 33 15.82 -8.20 2.32
N SER A 34 14.88 -8.90 2.95
CA SER A 34 15.06 -9.53 4.27
C SER A 34 16.14 -10.62 4.31
N ILE A 35 16.46 -11.22 3.15
CA ILE A 35 17.48 -12.28 3.03
C ILE A 35 18.88 -11.69 3.25
N LYS A 36 19.10 -10.41 2.91
CA LYS A 36 20.35 -9.67 3.13
C LYS A 36 21.59 -10.32 2.47
N ILE A 37 21.46 -10.86 1.25
CA ILE A 37 22.56 -11.52 0.53
C ILE A 37 22.81 -10.82 -0.82
N GLY A 38 24.03 -10.32 -1.03
CA GLY A 38 24.52 -9.87 -2.32
C GLY A 38 23.56 -8.92 -3.05
N THR A 39 23.11 -9.33 -4.24
CA THR A 39 22.23 -8.54 -5.11
C THR A 39 20.77 -8.49 -4.65
N THR A 40 20.32 -9.38 -3.75
CA THR A 40 18.90 -9.42 -3.32
C THR A 40 18.49 -8.18 -2.55
N ILE A 41 19.44 -7.50 -1.88
CA ILE A 41 19.20 -6.24 -1.19
C ILE A 41 18.80 -5.16 -2.20
N PHE A 42 19.51 -5.04 -3.30
CA PHE A 42 19.25 -4.03 -4.33
C PHE A 42 17.97 -4.32 -5.12
N ILE A 43 17.76 -5.58 -5.49
CA ILE A 43 16.55 -6.00 -6.20
C ILE A 43 15.33 -5.84 -5.29
N GLY A 44 15.44 -6.30 -4.04
CA GLY A 44 14.36 -6.22 -3.06
C GLY A 44 13.98 -4.78 -2.71
N SER A 45 14.97 -3.91 -2.47
CA SER A 45 14.72 -2.50 -2.19
C SER A 45 14.11 -1.79 -3.39
N PHE A 46 14.59 -2.05 -4.61
CA PHE A 46 14.02 -1.49 -5.82
C PHE A 46 12.55 -1.89 -6.01
N LEU A 47 12.23 -3.19 -5.89
CA LEU A 47 10.86 -3.69 -6.01
C LEU A 47 9.94 -3.10 -4.94
N ALA A 48 10.39 -3.09 -3.67
CA ALA A 48 9.60 -2.53 -2.58
C ALA A 48 9.36 -1.02 -2.74
N SER A 49 10.39 -0.24 -3.13
CA SER A 49 10.24 1.20 -3.38
C SER A 49 9.39 1.50 -4.61
N MET A 50 9.50 0.69 -5.67
CA MET A 50 8.67 0.82 -6.85
C MET A 50 7.20 0.56 -6.52
N ALA A 51 6.90 -0.56 -5.84
CA ALA A 51 5.55 -0.91 -5.41
C ALA A 51 4.95 0.15 -4.50
N LEU A 52 5.72 0.64 -3.51
CA LEU A 52 5.26 1.70 -2.62
C LEU A 52 4.91 2.99 -3.38
N GLY A 53 5.73 3.38 -4.35
CA GLY A 53 5.49 4.57 -5.15
C GLY A 53 4.24 4.50 -6.04
N MET A 54 3.82 3.29 -6.43
CA MET A 54 2.57 3.07 -7.15
C MET A 54 1.37 2.98 -6.19
N TYR A 55 1.53 2.17 -5.14
CA TYR A 55 0.54 1.93 -4.10
C TYR A 55 0.00 3.23 -3.50
N LEU A 56 0.86 4.18 -3.13
CA LEU A 56 0.45 5.44 -2.51
C LEU A 56 -0.55 6.20 -3.38
N GLN A 57 -0.32 6.26 -4.69
CA GLN A 57 -1.20 6.98 -5.60
C GLN A 57 -2.55 6.28 -5.76
N VAL A 58 -2.54 4.98 -6.04
CA VAL A 58 -3.79 4.23 -6.24
C VAL A 58 -4.60 4.11 -4.96
N ALA A 59 -3.95 3.92 -3.80
CA ALA A 59 -4.62 3.80 -2.51
C ALA A 59 -5.25 5.13 -2.09
N TYR A 60 -4.59 6.27 -2.34
CA TYR A 60 -5.17 7.58 -2.05
C TYR A 60 -6.38 7.90 -2.92
N THR A 61 -6.29 7.63 -4.22
CA THR A 61 -7.44 7.77 -5.13
C THR A 61 -8.58 6.85 -4.71
N TYR A 62 -8.30 5.56 -4.47
CA TYR A 62 -9.30 4.59 -4.00
C TYR A 62 -10.00 5.07 -2.73
N THR A 63 -9.24 5.52 -1.74
CA THR A 63 -9.79 6.00 -0.46
C THR A 63 -10.71 7.21 -0.66
N ALA A 64 -10.32 8.19 -1.49
CA ALA A 64 -11.14 9.36 -1.76
C ALA A 64 -12.42 9.03 -2.56
N GLU A 65 -12.37 8.04 -3.46
CA GLU A 65 -13.53 7.58 -4.25
C GLU A 65 -14.58 6.87 -3.38
N ASN A 66 -14.22 6.35 -2.20
CA ASN A 66 -15.13 5.70 -1.27
C ASN A 66 -16.03 6.68 -0.49
N TYR A 67 -15.80 8.00 -0.61
CA TYR A 67 -16.55 9.02 0.12
C TYR A 67 -17.38 9.90 -0.82
N PRO A 68 -18.59 10.32 -0.38
CA PRO A 68 -19.40 11.28 -1.13
C PRO A 68 -18.67 12.62 -1.25
N THR A 69 -18.90 13.34 -2.34
CA THR A 69 -18.21 14.60 -2.65
C THR A 69 -18.24 15.59 -1.48
N ARG A 70 -19.37 15.69 -0.76
CA ARG A 70 -19.54 16.59 0.40
C ARG A 70 -18.63 16.28 1.60
N ALA A 71 -18.19 15.03 1.76
CA ALA A 71 -17.38 14.58 2.89
C ALA A 71 -16.03 13.96 2.46
N ARG A 72 -15.69 14.04 1.16
CA ARG A 72 -14.51 13.39 0.59
C ARG A 72 -13.22 13.84 1.26
N SER A 73 -13.05 15.15 1.43
CA SER A 73 -11.82 15.70 2.02
C SER A 73 -11.67 15.32 3.49
N SER A 74 -12.75 15.37 4.29
CA SER A 74 -12.70 15.07 5.73
C SER A 74 -12.58 13.56 5.98
N GLY A 75 -13.32 12.73 5.23
CA GLY A 75 -13.21 11.27 5.29
C GLY A 75 -11.81 10.79 4.87
N PHE A 76 -11.25 11.35 3.80
CA PHE A 76 -9.88 11.09 3.38
C PHE A 76 -8.87 11.53 4.45
N ALA A 77 -8.97 12.75 4.97
CA ALA A 77 -8.02 13.24 5.98
C ALA A 77 -8.04 12.40 7.26
N LEU A 78 -9.21 11.93 7.71
CA LEU A 78 -9.32 11.05 8.87
C LEU A 78 -8.63 9.69 8.62
N THR A 79 -8.91 9.07 7.48
CA THR A 79 -8.32 7.77 7.13
C THR A 79 -6.81 7.86 6.89
N ASP A 80 -6.35 8.89 6.19
CA ASP A 80 -4.93 9.16 5.98
C ASP A 80 -4.21 9.44 7.31
N GLY A 81 -4.84 10.19 8.22
CA GLY A 81 -4.32 10.42 9.58
C GLY A 81 -4.13 9.12 10.36
N ILE A 82 -5.13 8.22 10.34
CA ILE A 82 -5.01 6.89 10.98
C ILE A 82 -3.89 6.07 10.33
N GLY A 83 -3.76 6.13 9.00
CA GLY A 83 -2.67 5.48 8.27
C GLY A 83 -1.28 5.96 8.72
N HIS A 84 -1.11 7.27 8.90
CA HIS A 84 0.14 7.86 9.39
C HIS A 84 0.45 7.47 10.83
N VAL A 85 -0.55 7.35 11.71
CA VAL A 85 -0.34 6.81 13.06
C VAL A 85 0.18 5.38 13.00
N GLY A 86 -0.39 4.53 12.14
CA GLY A 86 0.12 3.18 11.88
C GLY A 86 1.56 3.17 11.38
N GLY A 87 1.90 4.07 10.44
CA GLY A 87 3.26 4.26 9.94
C GLY A 87 4.25 4.69 11.03
N ALA A 88 3.86 5.63 11.89
CA ALA A 88 4.68 6.08 13.02
C ALA A 88 4.94 4.94 14.02
N LEU A 89 3.91 4.17 14.38
CA LEU A 89 4.06 2.98 15.22
C LEU A 89 4.98 1.95 14.56
N GLY A 90 4.81 1.69 13.27
CA GLY A 90 5.69 0.79 12.51
C GLY A 90 7.16 1.21 12.54
N ALA A 91 7.43 2.50 12.36
CA ALA A 91 8.79 3.06 12.41
C ALA A 91 9.43 2.94 13.81
N LEU A 92 8.64 3.05 14.87
CA LEU A 92 9.11 2.87 16.26
C LEU A 92 9.29 1.39 16.63
N LEU A 93 8.42 0.51 16.16
CA LEU A 93 8.43 -0.92 16.49
C LEU A 93 9.49 -1.70 15.70
N LEU A 94 9.75 -1.35 14.44
CA LEU A 94 10.66 -2.11 13.59
C LEU A 94 12.07 -2.26 14.20
N PRO A 95 12.75 -1.20 14.69
CA PRO A 95 14.06 -1.34 15.31
C PRO A 95 14.04 -2.27 16.53
N VAL A 96 12.98 -2.20 17.35
CA VAL A 96 12.79 -3.05 18.53
C VAL A 96 12.66 -4.53 18.10
N ILE A 97 11.82 -4.80 17.11
CA ILE A 97 11.62 -6.16 16.56
C ILE A 97 12.91 -6.70 15.94
N VAL A 98 13.64 -5.87 15.19
CA VAL A 98 14.93 -6.27 14.56
C VAL A 98 15.98 -6.58 15.62
N SER A 99 16.04 -5.77 16.69
CA SER A 99 16.97 -5.98 17.80
C SER A 99 16.62 -7.21 18.64
N ALA A 100 15.34 -7.51 18.83
CA ALA A 100 14.88 -8.63 19.66
C ALA A 100 14.90 -9.98 18.92
N TYR A 101 14.63 -9.99 17.61
CA TYR A 101 14.50 -11.22 16.82
C TYR A 101 15.56 -11.33 15.73
N SER A 102 15.41 -10.58 14.64
CA SER A 102 16.41 -10.47 13.58
C SER A 102 15.98 -9.46 12.51
N PHE A 103 16.94 -9.05 11.68
CA PHE A 103 16.67 -8.27 10.46
C PHE A 103 15.66 -8.97 9.54
N SER A 104 15.85 -10.27 9.27
CA SER A 104 14.94 -11.00 8.38
C SER A 104 13.52 -11.06 8.94
N PHE A 105 13.38 -11.29 10.25
CA PHE A 105 12.08 -11.33 10.92
C PHE A 105 11.35 -9.98 10.82
N GLY A 106 12.02 -8.86 11.14
CA GLY A 106 11.40 -7.53 11.09
C GLY A 106 10.87 -7.15 9.70
N PHE A 107 11.66 -7.39 8.65
CA PHE A 107 11.23 -7.06 7.28
C PHE A 107 10.19 -8.03 6.71
N LYS A 108 10.24 -9.32 7.08
CA LYS A 108 9.15 -10.27 6.75
C LYS A 108 7.86 -9.92 7.48
N PHE A 109 7.95 -9.48 8.73
CA PHE A 109 6.79 -9.03 9.49
C PHE A 109 6.08 -7.87 8.78
N ILE A 110 6.85 -6.85 8.36
CA ILE A 110 6.32 -5.74 7.55
C ILE A 110 5.73 -6.28 6.23
N ALA A 111 6.46 -7.12 5.49
CA ALA A 111 5.97 -7.70 4.23
C ALA A 111 4.58 -8.37 4.39
N ILE A 112 4.42 -9.17 5.45
CA ILE A 112 3.16 -9.88 5.74
C ILE A 112 2.04 -8.90 6.07
N THR A 113 2.27 -7.87 6.89
CA THR A 113 1.21 -6.93 7.26
C THR A 113 0.71 -6.12 6.07
N GLY A 114 1.58 -5.70 5.15
CA GLY A 114 1.13 -5.03 3.92
C GLY A 114 0.44 -5.97 2.94
N LEU A 115 0.83 -7.26 2.86
CA LEU A 115 0.07 -8.23 2.07
C LEU A 115 -1.34 -8.45 2.65
N ILE A 116 -1.48 -8.50 3.98
CA ILE A 116 -2.79 -8.55 4.64
C ILE A 116 -3.62 -7.31 4.28
N ALA A 117 -3.02 -6.10 4.29
CA ALA A 117 -3.72 -4.89 3.88
C ALA A 117 -4.23 -4.96 2.43
N GLY A 118 -3.43 -5.50 1.51
CA GLY A 118 -3.86 -5.74 0.12
C GLY A 118 -4.99 -6.75 0.00
N ILE A 119 -4.93 -7.85 0.76
CA ILE A 119 -6.02 -8.85 0.83
C ILE A 119 -7.31 -8.19 1.33
N LEU A 120 -7.22 -7.36 2.38
CA LEU A 120 -8.35 -6.61 2.91
C LEU A 120 -8.95 -5.66 1.86
N ALA A 121 -8.12 -5.01 1.05
CA ALA A 121 -8.58 -4.14 -0.02
C ALA A 121 -9.45 -4.87 -1.07
N LEU A 122 -9.25 -6.18 -1.29
CA LEU A 122 -10.07 -6.97 -2.22
C LEU A 122 -11.54 -7.07 -1.79
N PHE A 123 -11.79 -7.08 -0.48
CA PHE A 123 -13.13 -7.08 0.12
C PHE A 123 -13.78 -5.70 0.10
N GLY A 124 -13.02 -4.65 -0.20
CA GLY A 124 -13.55 -3.30 -0.38
C GLY A 124 -14.41 -3.17 -1.64
N PRO A 125 -15.27 -2.14 -1.69
CA PRO A 125 -16.17 -1.91 -2.82
C PRO A 125 -15.37 -1.59 -4.09
N LYS A 126 -16.01 -1.76 -5.24
CA LYS A 126 -15.44 -1.27 -6.50
C LYS A 126 -15.58 0.25 -6.52
N SER A 127 -14.49 0.96 -6.82
CA SER A 127 -14.47 2.42 -6.84
C SER A 127 -14.32 3.00 -8.25
N SER A 128 -13.86 2.20 -9.22
CA SER A 128 -13.81 2.63 -10.61
C SER A 128 -15.23 2.65 -11.16
N LYS A 129 -15.67 3.81 -11.67
CA LYS A 129 -16.91 4.02 -12.43
C LYS A 129 -18.24 4.13 -11.66
N LEU A 130 -18.24 4.39 -10.35
CA LEU A 130 -19.46 4.92 -9.74
C LEU A 130 -19.63 6.37 -10.25
N THR A 131 -20.72 6.64 -10.98
CA THR A 131 -21.06 8.01 -11.35
C THR A 131 -21.23 8.81 -10.06
N LEU A 132 -20.67 10.03 -10.02
CA LEU A 132 -20.71 10.92 -8.85
C LEU A 132 -22.14 11.17 -8.32
N GLU A 133 -23.15 10.84 -9.12
CA GLU A 133 -24.58 10.92 -8.85
C GLU A 133 -25.11 9.81 -7.93
N GLU A 134 -24.57 8.58 -7.98
CA GLU A 134 -25.07 7.46 -7.16
C GLU A 134 -24.61 7.53 -5.69
N ILE A 135 -23.48 8.21 -5.42
CA ILE A 135 -22.93 8.36 -4.06
C ILE A 135 -23.46 9.64 -3.37
N SER A 136 -24.14 10.53 -4.12
CA SER A 136 -24.59 11.84 -3.60
C SER A 136 -26.05 11.88 -3.11
N ALA A 137 -26.80 10.78 -3.25
CA ALA A 137 -28.19 10.64 -2.81
C ALA A 137 -28.32 10.35 -1.31
#